data_AF-A0A6J0J4R9-F1
#
_entry.id   AF-A0A6J0J4R9-F1
#
_cell.length_a   1.000
_cell.length_b   1.000
_cell.length_c   1.000
_cell.angle_alpha   90.00
_cell.angle_beta   90.00
_cell.angle_gamma   90.00
#
_symmetry.space_group_name_H-M   'P 1'
#
loop_
_entity.id
_entity.type
_entity.pdbx_description
1 polymer ?
#
loop_
_entity_poly.entity_id
_entity_poly.type
_entity_poly.pdbx_seq_one_letter_code
_entity_poly.pdbx_strand_id
1 'polypeptide(L)'
;MEGELDVPESLDCGVRSSGVFRVDMEEALGSSVSETKAPPHPAPTAAALEPFTVNFTITNLPYNSDLENPDSARFKSAQRVMNTLLDRLLKETSIGPDFQGLSNKTRGITQLGPYSLHKDSLYVNGYNEQPVLPTPPHPAPTAAALEPFTVNFTITNLPYNSDLAKPDSARFKSTQRVMNTLLDRLLKGSTIGPDFQGCQSTAFRPGSQRDETRVDAVCTYRKEPSAPPLDRVGLYHQVSNKTRGITQLGPYSLHKDSLYVNGYNELQPELSAPQNAQPLPPAVRNFTLNVTITNLPFTADMATPNSRKFKSTEKVMSYYVDPLLQRSSIGPAYIGCKVMAFRSNKNRDDTAVDAMCSCRDEPSGPKFNRETIYHELSNMTNGITKLGHFSLNSQSLYIDDYNEPHSLSCKYI
;
A
#
# COMPACT_ATOMS: atom_id res chain seq x y z
N MET A 1 -8.33 -18.46 -71.88
CA MET A 1 -8.81 -17.35 -71.04
C MET A 1 -7.95 -17.40 -69.79
N GLU A 2 -7.09 -16.39 -69.67
CA GLU A 2 -6.34 -15.85 -68.50
C GLU A 2 -6.10 -16.77 -67.29
N GLY A 3 -4.86 -17.04 -66.89
CA GLY A 3 -4.01 -16.20 -66.02
C GLY A 3 -3.71 -17.07 -64.77
N GLU A 4 -2.56 -17.10 -64.11
CA GLU A 4 -1.49 -16.15 -63.90
C GLU A 4 -0.23 -16.92 -63.42
N LEU A 5 0.95 -16.36 -63.68
CA LEU A 5 2.28 -16.90 -63.40
C LEU A 5 2.62 -16.82 -61.90
N ASP A 6 3.24 -17.88 -61.37
CA ASP A 6 4.01 -17.86 -60.12
C ASP A 6 5.51 -17.95 -60.46
N VAL A 7 6.27 -16.93 -60.08
CA VAL A 7 7.74 -16.87 -60.19
C VAL A 7 8.29 -16.60 -58.78
N PRO A 8 9.11 -17.47 -58.20
CA PRO A 8 9.90 -17.11 -57.04
C PRO A 8 11.22 -16.45 -57.46
N GLU A 9 11.58 -15.50 -56.60
CA GLU A 9 12.46 -14.36 -56.77
C GLU A 9 13.95 -14.70 -56.69
N SER A 10 14.73 -13.77 -57.23
CA SER A 10 16.14 -13.82 -57.57
C SER A 10 17.10 -13.91 -56.37
N LEU A 11 18.22 -14.61 -56.56
CA LEU A 11 19.43 -14.47 -55.75
C LEU A 11 19.98 -13.04 -55.88
N ASP A 12 20.22 -12.36 -54.76
CA ASP A 12 21.16 -11.24 -54.72
C ASP A 12 22.27 -11.48 -53.67
N CYS A 13 23.49 -11.27 -54.13
CA CYS A 13 24.76 -11.47 -53.44
C CYS A 13 25.10 -10.23 -52.62
N GLY A 14 25.34 -10.38 -51.31
CA GLY A 14 25.75 -9.25 -50.47
C GLY A 14 26.49 -9.66 -49.20
N VAL A 15 27.67 -10.27 -49.33
CA VAL A 15 28.60 -10.46 -48.20
C VAL A 15 29.18 -9.09 -47.82
N ARG A 16 28.69 -8.47 -46.74
CA ARG A 16 29.38 -7.34 -46.09
C ARG A 16 30.26 -7.87 -44.95
N SER A 17 31.54 -8.06 -45.21
CA SER A 17 32.55 -8.27 -44.16
C SER A 17 32.56 -7.07 -43.20
N SER A 18 32.27 -7.32 -41.92
CA SER A 18 32.37 -6.34 -40.85
C SER A 18 33.70 -6.53 -40.13
N GLY A 19 34.62 -5.57 -40.24
CA GLY A 19 35.87 -5.55 -39.47
C GLY A 19 35.64 -4.92 -38.08
N VAL A 20 36.09 -5.60 -37.02
CA VAL A 20 36.06 -5.10 -35.64
C VAL A 20 37.39 -4.40 -35.35
N PHE A 21 37.36 -3.09 -35.09
CA PHE A 21 38.55 -2.36 -34.64
C PHE A 21 38.56 -2.31 -33.12
N ARG A 22 39.64 -2.82 -32.51
CA ARG A 22 39.91 -2.69 -31.06
C ARG A 22 41.00 -1.65 -30.87
N VAL A 23 40.76 -0.69 -29.98
CA VAL A 23 41.75 0.31 -29.59
C VAL A 23 41.93 0.23 -28.07
N ASP A 24 43.12 -0.20 -27.65
CA ASP A 24 43.56 -0.11 -26.27
C ASP A 24 44.28 1.24 -26.09
N MET A 25 43.82 2.04 -25.12
CA MET A 25 44.36 3.38 -24.88
C MET A 25 44.98 3.44 -23.49
N GLU A 26 46.30 3.58 -23.44
CA GLU A 26 47.07 3.81 -22.21
C GLU A 26 47.38 5.32 -22.15
N GLU A 27 46.77 6.04 -21.22
CA GLU A 27 46.97 7.49 -21.12
C GLU A 27 48.23 7.82 -20.30
N ALA A 28 49.26 8.35 -20.97
CA ALA A 28 50.40 8.99 -20.33
C ALA A 28 50.26 10.51 -20.45
N LEU A 29 49.81 11.18 -19.38
CA LEU A 29 49.87 12.64 -19.29
C LEU A 29 50.86 13.08 -18.23
N GLY A 30 52.07 13.41 -18.69
CA GLY A 30 53.11 14.09 -17.94
C GLY A 30 53.28 15.55 -18.38
N SER A 31 53.07 16.46 -17.43
CA SER A 31 53.66 17.80 -17.23
C SER A 31 53.57 18.89 -18.31
N SER A 32 53.06 20.05 -17.87
CA SER A 32 53.91 21.24 -17.78
C SER A 32 53.54 22.09 -16.57
N VAL A 33 54.57 22.43 -15.78
CA VAL A 33 54.54 23.19 -14.54
C VAL A 33 54.72 24.68 -14.86
N SER A 34 53.98 25.54 -14.16
CA SER A 34 54.46 26.89 -13.82
C SER A 34 53.98 27.26 -12.41
N GLU A 35 54.95 27.65 -11.60
CA GLU A 35 54.99 27.63 -10.14
C GLU A 35 54.75 29.04 -9.55
N THR A 36 53.94 29.19 -8.48
CA THR A 36 54.22 30.18 -7.40
C THR A 36 53.47 29.88 -6.07
N LYS A 37 54.18 29.24 -5.12
CA LYS A 37 54.36 29.53 -3.66
C LYS A 37 53.18 29.70 -2.66
N ALA A 38 52.96 28.69 -1.78
CA ALA A 38 52.89 28.69 -0.28
C ALA A 38 51.97 27.56 0.33
N PRO A 39 52.20 27.05 1.57
CA PRO A 39 52.06 25.62 1.97
C PRO A 39 50.92 25.30 2.99
N PRO A 40 50.83 24.07 3.57
CA PRO A 40 50.52 22.77 2.96
C PRO A 40 49.17 22.23 3.49
N HIS A 41 48.29 21.78 2.60
CA HIS A 41 47.14 20.92 2.96
C HIS A 41 47.36 19.52 2.36
N PRO A 42 46.84 18.47 3.01
CA PRO A 42 47.27 17.08 2.78
C PRO A 42 47.00 16.65 1.33
N ALA A 43 47.95 15.91 0.78
CA ALA A 43 47.94 15.41 -0.58
C ALA A 43 46.59 14.76 -0.94
N PRO A 44 45.96 15.13 -2.07
CA PRO A 44 44.87 14.33 -2.61
C PRO A 44 45.47 13.01 -3.07
N THR A 45 44.96 11.91 -2.51
CA THR A 45 45.23 10.56 -2.96
C THR A 45 45.05 10.51 -4.48
N ALA A 46 46.12 10.18 -5.21
CA ALA A 46 46.09 10.08 -6.66
C ALA A 46 44.99 9.08 -7.07
N ALA A 47 44.06 9.55 -7.90
CA ALA A 47 43.04 8.70 -8.50
C ALA A 47 43.73 7.60 -9.31
N ALA A 48 43.42 6.34 -9.02
CA ALA A 48 43.86 5.22 -9.83
C ALA A 48 43.21 5.35 -11.22
N LEU A 49 44.04 5.49 -12.26
CA LEU A 49 43.61 5.45 -13.65
C LEU A 49 43.33 3.99 -14.01
N GLU A 50 42.07 3.63 -14.25
CA GLU A 50 41.72 2.32 -14.78
C GLU A 50 41.69 2.36 -16.32
N PRO A 51 42.35 1.41 -17.01
CA PRO A 51 42.28 1.32 -18.46
C PRO A 51 40.87 0.90 -18.89
N PHE A 52 40.37 1.49 -19.99
CA PHE A 52 39.11 1.09 -20.61
C PHE A 52 39.30 0.83 -22.10
N THR A 53 38.48 -0.07 -22.65
CA THR A 53 38.48 -0.44 -24.07
C THR A 53 37.23 0.11 -24.74
N VAL A 54 37.39 0.70 -25.92
CA VAL A 54 36.28 1.12 -26.79
C VAL A 54 36.29 0.28 -28.06
N ASN A 55 35.19 -0.39 -28.36
CA ASN A 55 35.00 -1.18 -29.58
C ASN A 55 33.90 -0.54 -30.43
N PHE A 56 34.09 -0.48 -31.74
CA PHE A 56 33.05 -0.03 -32.68
C PHE A 56 33.29 -0.56 -34.11
N THR A 57 32.24 -0.50 -34.93
CA THR A 57 32.31 -0.88 -36.35
C THR A 57 32.11 0.35 -37.22
N ILE A 58 33.03 0.58 -38.17
CA ILE A 58 32.94 1.69 -39.13
C ILE A 58 32.26 1.18 -40.41
N THR A 59 31.23 1.87 -40.88
CA THR A 59 30.43 1.48 -42.06
C THR A 59 30.82 2.19 -43.35
N ASN A 60 31.46 3.36 -43.24
CA ASN A 60 31.86 4.19 -44.39
C ASN A 60 33.38 4.23 -44.61
N LEU A 61 34.08 3.16 -44.21
CA LEU A 61 35.48 2.94 -44.53
C LEU A 61 35.56 1.82 -45.56
N PRO A 62 36.01 2.07 -46.80
CA PRO A 62 36.13 1.03 -47.82
C PRO A 62 37.14 -0.01 -47.36
N TYR A 63 36.65 -1.24 -47.17
CA TYR A 63 37.47 -2.38 -46.77
C TYR A 63 38.47 -2.71 -47.87
N ASN A 64 39.71 -2.94 -47.46
CA ASN A 64 40.82 -3.39 -48.28
C ASN A 64 41.62 -4.38 -47.44
N SER A 65 42.16 -5.43 -48.04
CA SER A 65 42.99 -6.45 -47.38
C SER A 65 44.16 -5.87 -46.58
N ASP A 66 44.67 -4.70 -46.96
CA ASP A 66 45.71 -4.00 -46.19
C ASP A 66 45.25 -3.61 -44.77
N LEU A 67 43.94 -3.45 -44.53
CA LEU A 67 43.38 -3.13 -43.20
C LEU A 67 43.33 -4.35 -42.26
N GLU A 68 43.52 -5.56 -42.77
CA GLU A 68 43.62 -6.77 -41.91
C GLU A 68 45.02 -6.96 -41.33
N ASN A 69 46.04 -6.37 -41.98
CA ASN A 69 47.41 -6.46 -41.51
C ASN A 69 47.71 -5.28 -40.57
N PRO A 70 47.89 -5.50 -39.25
CA PRO A 70 48.17 -4.43 -38.29
C PRO A 70 49.50 -3.71 -38.58
N ASP A 71 50.39 -4.33 -39.35
CA ASP A 71 51.66 -3.71 -39.75
C ASP A 71 51.59 -2.84 -41.00
N SER A 72 50.45 -2.84 -41.72
CA SER A 72 50.32 -2.04 -42.94
C SER A 72 50.32 -0.54 -42.63
N ALA A 73 50.91 0.24 -43.53
CA ALA A 73 50.91 1.70 -43.43
C ALA A 73 49.48 2.26 -43.40
N ARG A 74 48.54 1.58 -44.05
CA ARG A 74 47.14 1.98 -44.14
C ARG A 74 46.39 1.72 -42.84
N PHE A 75 46.63 0.57 -42.20
CA PHE A 75 46.11 0.27 -40.85
C PHE A 75 46.66 1.27 -39.83
N LYS A 76 47.98 1.47 -39.78
CA LYS A 76 48.63 2.40 -38.84
C LYS A 76 48.14 3.85 -39.04
N SER A 77 47.91 4.28 -40.29
CA SER A 77 47.36 5.61 -40.58
C SER A 77 45.90 5.74 -40.14
N ALA A 78 45.06 4.74 -40.43
CA ALA A 78 43.67 4.72 -39.98
C ALA A 78 43.59 4.71 -38.45
N GLN A 79 44.36 3.85 -37.78
CA GLN A 79 44.44 3.78 -36.31
C GLN A 79 44.86 5.13 -35.71
N ARG A 80 45.87 5.80 -36.26
CA ARG A 80 46.31 7.11 -35.77
C ARG A 80 45.23 8.18 -35.86
N VAL A 81 44.51 8.24 -36.97
CA VAL A 81 43.38 9.17 -37.16
C VAL A 81 42.28 8.87 -36.16
N MET A 82 41.93 7.59 -35.97
CA MET A 82 40.88 7.16 -35.04
C MET A 82 41.25 7.47 -33.59
N ASN A 83 42.48 7.19 -33.16
CA ASN A 83 42.97 7.52 -31.82
C ASN A 83 42.92 9.02 -31.56
N THR A 84 43.26 9.85 -32.55
CA THR A 84 43.20 11.31 -32.42
C THR A 84 41.77 11.81 -32.25
N LEU A 85 40.81 11.22 -32.97
CA LEU A 85 39.39 11.57 -32.86
C LEU A 85 38.80 11.14 -31.51
N LEU A 86 39.19 9.97 -31.01
CA LEU A 86 38.79 9.47 -29.70
C LEU A 86 39.39 10.31 -28.56
N ASP A 87 40.70 10.62 -28.62
CA ASP A 87 41.38 11.46 -27.63
C ASP A 87 40.72 12.84 -27.51
N ARG A 88 40.37 13.45 -28.65
CA ARG A 88 39.68 14.74 -28.67
C ARG A 88 38.28 14.65 -28.05
N LEU A 89 37.53 13.61 -28.35
CA LEU A 89 36.21 13.41 -27.76
C LEU A 89 36.29 13.22 -26.24
N LEU A 90 37.26 12.43 -25.77
CA LEU A 90 37.42 12.09 -24.36
C LEU A 90 38.00 13.27 -23.54
N LYS A 91 38.93 14.05 -24.09
CA LYS A 91 39.47 15.25 -23.43
C LYS A 91 38.43 16.35 -23.20
N GLU A 92 37.47 16.48 -24.10
CA GLU A 92 36.41 17.49 -23.95
C GLU A 92 35.26 17.03 -23.03
N THR A 93 35.40 15.87 -22.38
CA THR A 93 34.37 15.31 -21.51
C THR A 93 35.00 15.02 -20.14
N SER A 94 34.55 15.70 -19.08
CA SER A 94 34.92 15.34 -17.71
C SER A 94 34.19 14.05 -17.32
N ILE A 95 34.67 12.91 -17.78
CA ILE A 95 34.01 11.61 -17.60
C ILE A 95 34.66 10.93 -16.39
N GLY A 96 34.02 11.09 -15.22
CA GLY A 96 33.81 9.95 -14.33
C GLY A 96 32.86 8.95 -15.01
N PRO A 97 32.59 7.76 -14.43
CA PRO A 97 32.11 6.54 -15.11
C PRO A 97 30.74 6.59 -15.84
N ASP A 98 30.15 7.76 -16.05
CA ASP A 98 28.84 7.95 -16.67
C ASP A 98 28.94 8.06 -18.20
N PHE A 99 28.60 6.96 -18.86
CA PHE A 99 28.49 6.71 -20.31
C PHE A 99 27.67 7.76 -21.09
N GLN A 100 26.84 8.54 -20.39
CA GLN A 100 25.88 9.49 -20.95
C GLN A 100 26.54 10.72 -21.61
N GLY A 101 27.77 11.06 -21.22
CA GLY A 101 28.54 12.13 -21.86
C GLY A 101 28.96 11.82 -23.30
N LEU A 102 29.27 10.54 -23.59
CA LEU A 102 29.79 10.09 -24.88
C LEU A 102 28.66 9.91 -25.91
N SER A 103 27.50 9.38 -25.49
CA SER A 103 26.29 9.17 -26.31
C SER A 103 25.73 10.51 -26.83
N ASN A 104 25.74 11.56 -26.00
CA ASN A 104 25.25 12.89 -26.36
C ASN A 104 26.12 13.61 -27.39
N LYS A 105 27.46 13.47 -27.31
CA LYS A 105 28.38 14.12 -28.27
C LYS A 105 28.50 13.40 -29.61
N THR A 106 28.17 12.10 -29.66
CA THR A 106 28.21 11.29 -30.90
C THR A 106 26.90 11.31 -31.69
N ARG A 107 26.01 12.28 -31.42
CA ARG A 107 24.65 12.39 -32.02
C ARG A 107 23.90 11.05 -31.97
N GLY A 108 23.89 10.40 -30.80
CA GLY A 108 23.27 9.09 -30.64
C GLY A 108 24.04 7.97 -31.34
N ILE A 109 25.37 7.94 -31.15
CA ILE A 109 26.25 6.77 -31.37
C ILE A 109 26.55 6.43 -32.87
N THR A 110 26.11 7.23 -33.84
CA THR A 110 26.24 6.87 -35.27
C THR A 110 27.36 7.57 -36.04
N GLN A 111 28.07 8.55 -35.46
CA GLN A 111 29.14 9.29 -36.15
C GLN A 111 30.34 9.61 -35.25
N LEU A 112 31.55 9.41 -35.78
CA LEU A 112 32.84 9.77 -35.18
C LEU A 112 33.66 10.57 -36.19
N GLY A 113 33.57 11.90 -36.13
CA GLY A 113 34.17 12.79 -37.13
C GLY A 113 33.59 12.52 -38.53
N PRO A 114 34.41 12.25 -39.57
CA PRO A 114 33.93 11.90 -40.91
C PRO A 114 33.48 10.44 -41.06
N TYR A 115 33.66 9.61 -40.04
CA TYR A 115 33.38 8.17 -40.09
C TYR A 115 31.98 7.86 -39.56
N SER A 116 31.21 7.13 -40.35
CA SER A 116 29.92 6.58 -39.93
C SER A 116 30.14 5.29 -39.16
N LEU A 117 29.51 5.17 -37.99
CA LEU A 117 29.54 3.97 -37.16
C LEU A 117 28.29 3.12 -37.41
N HIS A 118 28.41 1.80 -37.28
CA HIS A 118 27.26 0.91 -37.32
C HIS A 118 26.41 1.14 -36.07
N LYS A 119 25.10 1.31 -36.26
CA LYS A 119 24.12 1.44 -35.18
C LYS A 119 24.27 0.23 -34.25
N ASP A 120 24.46 0.46 -32.96
CA ASP A 120 24.63 -0.60 -31.92
C ASP A 120 26.01 -1.30 -31.87
N SER A 121 27.01 -0.82 -32.62
CA SER A 121 28.36 -1.41 -32.58
C SER A 121 29.31 -0.81 -31.55
N LEU A 122 28.96 0.33 -30.95
CA LEU A 122 29.82 1.00 -29.96
C LEU A 122 29.66 0.33 -28.59
N TYR A 123 30.75 -0.23 -28.07
CA TYR A 123 30.86 -0.76 -26.72
C TYR A 123 31.99 -0.07 -25.99
N VAL A 124 31.76 0.35 -24.74
CA VAL A 124 32.86 0.73 -23.82
C VAL A 124 32.89 -0.30 -22.70
N ASN A 125 34.04 -0.96 -22.49
CA ASN A 125 34.21 -2.04 -21.53
C ASN A 125 33.16 -3.17 -21.65
N GLY A 126 32.65 -3.40 -22.86
CA GLY A 126 31.62 -4.43 -23.13
C GLY A 126 30.17 -4.00 -22.88
N TYR A 127 29.91 -2.74 -22.49
CA TYR A 127 28.56 -2.18 -22.36
C TYR A 127 28.13 -1.45 -23.64
N ASN A 128 26.93 -1.74 -24.15
CA ASN A 128 26.25 -0.97 -25.21
C ASN A 128 24.93 -0.38 -24.69
N GLU A 129 24.55 0.81 -25.18
CA GLU A 129 23.18 1.30 -25.03
C GLU A 129 22.32 0.66 -26.13
N GLN A 130 21.30 -0.12 -25.76
CA GLN A 130 20.33 -0.63 -26.73
C GLN A 130 19.49 0.52 -27.31
N PRO A 131 19.24 0.55 -28.63
CA PRO A 131 18.47 1.61 -29.24
C PRO A 131 17.00 1.47 -28.80
N VAL A 132 16.48 2.54 -28.18
CA VAL A 132 15.05 2.68 -27.94
C VAL A 132 14.34 2.71 -29.30
N LEU A 133 13.52 1.68 -29.55
CA LEU A 133 12.66 1.56 -30.73
C LEU A 133 11.84 2.85 -30.90
N PRO A 134 11.62 3.37 -32.12
CA PRO A 134 10.78 4.55 -32.31
C PRO A 134 9.38 4.24 -31.82
N THR A 135 8.97 4.92 -30.75
CA THR A 135 7.59 4.95 -30.29
C THR A 135 6.68 5.30 -31.48
N PRO A 136 5.53 4.60 -31.68
CA PRO A 136 4.49 5.09 -32.58
C PRO A 136 4.15 6.54 -32.24
N PRO A 137 3.66 7.35 -33.20
CA PRO A 137 3.61 8.82 -33.11
C PRO A 137 3.25 9.23 -31.70
N HIS A 138 4.21 9.89 -31.03
CA HIS A 138 4.06 10.30 -29.65
C HIS A 138 2.69 10.97 -29.53
N PRO A 139 1.75 10.45 -28.71
CA PRO A 139 0.66 11.29 -28.26
C PRO A 139 1.33 12.54 -27.69
N ALA A 140 0.80 13.73 -28.01
CA ALA A 140 1.24 14.98 -27.39
C ALA A 140 1.63 14.73 -25.92
N PRO A 141 2.74 15.30 -25.40
CA PRO A 141 3.28 14.97 -24.08
C PRO A 141 2.12 14.80 -23.13
N THR A 142 1.82 13.55 -22.78
CA THR A 142 0.59 13.24 -22.06
C THR A 142 0.81 13.88 -20.71
N ALA A 143 0.20 15.04 -20.52
CA ALA A 143 0.48 15.91 -19.41
C ALA A 143 0.40 15.11 -18.12
N ALA A 144 1.39 15.29 -17.23
CA ALA A 144 1.40 14.69 -15.90
C ALA A 144 -0.01 14.71 -15.31
N ALA A 145 -0.58 13.52 -15.13
CA ALA A 145 -1.96 13.40 -14.70
C ALA A 145 -2.02 13.63 -13.19
N LEU A 146 -3.07 14.31 -12.73
CA LEU A 146 -3.35 14.39 -11.30
C LEU A 146 -4.03 13.09 -10.88
N GLU A 147 -3.31 12.24 -10.16
CA GLU A 147 -3.86 10.98 -9.66
C GLU A 147 -4.32 11.14 -8.20
N PRO A 148 -5.59 10.82 -7.89
CA PRO A 148 -6.09 10.84 -6.53
C PRO A 148 -5.75 9.54 -5.78
N PHE A 149 -5.51 9.65 -4.48
CA PHE A 149 -5.47 8.53 -3.55
C PHE A 149 -6.20 8.91 -2.25
N THR A 150 -6.69 7.91 -1.53
CA THR A 150 -7.43 8.14 -0.29
C THR A 150 -6.53 8.04 0.94
N VAL A 151 -6.79 8.87 1.95
CA VAL A 151 -6.22 8.73 3.29
C VAL A 151 -7.37 8.82 4.28
N ASN A 152 -7.57 7.74 5.04
CA ASN A 152 -8.64 7.68 6.04
C ASN A 152 -8.03 7.35 7.40
N PHE A 153 -8.56 7.93 8.47
CA PHE A 153 -8.13 7.63 9.84
C PHE A 153 -9.20 8.08 10.84
N THR A 154 -9.13 7.58 12.07
CA THR A 154 -10.02 7.95 13.16
C THR A 154 -9.27 8.80 14.17
N ILE A 155 -9.85 9.95 14.51
CA ILE A 155 -9.39 10.82 15.60
C ILE A 155 -10.17 10.46 16.85
N THR A 156 -9.50 10.25 17.97
CA THR A 156 -10.10 9.82 19.24
C THR A 156 -10.39 10.96 20.21
N ASN A 157 -9.88 12.16 19.93
CA ASN A 157 -10.10 13.37 20.74
C ASN A 157 -10.83 14.49 19.97
N LEU A 158 -11.66 14.11 18.99
CA LEU A 158 -12.51 15.03 18.23
C LEU A 158 -13.95 14.52 18.30
N PRO A 159 -14.78 15.02 19.24
CA PRO A 159 -16.14 14.54 19.40
C PRO A 159 -17.00 14.90 18.20
N TYR A 160 -17.65 13.87 17.64
CA TYR A 160 -18.54 14.02 16.51
C TYR A 160 -19.82 14.76 16.91
N ASN A 161 -20.29 15.66 16.03
CA ASN A 161 -21.58 16.34 16.22
C ASN A 161 -22.29 16.61 14.89
N SER A 162 -23.54 17.06 14.95
CA SER A 162 -24.36 17.33 13.77
C SER A 162 -23.82 18.42 12.85
N ASP A 163 -22.93 19.29 13.32
CA ASP A 163 -22.32 20.31 12.47
C ASP A 163 -21.24 19.69 11.58
N LEU A 164 -20.48 18.71 12.08
CA LEU A 164 -19.54 17.92 11.27
C LEU A 164 -20.22 17.04 10.22
N ALA A 165 -21.53 16.79 10.35
CA ALA A 165 -22.32 16.11 9.32
C ALA A 165 -22.66 17.02 8.12
N LYS A 166 -22.56 18.34 8.29
CA LYS A 166 -23.02 19.33 7.30
C LYS A 166 -21.81 20.01 6.65
N PRO A 167 -21.52 19.74 5.36
CA PRO A 167 -20.37 20.33 4.66
C PRO A 167 -20.31 21.86 4.72
N ASP A 168 -21.47 22.51 4.81
CA ASP A 168 -21.56 23.97 4.84
C ASP A 168 -21.37 24.61 6.22
N SER A 169 -21.37 23.81 7.29
CA SER A 169 -21.25 24.35 8.64
C SER A 169 -19.88 24.99 8.88
N ALA A 170 -19.85 26.01 9.74
CA ALA A 170 -18.60 26.64 10.16
C ALA A 170 -17.65 25.63 10.82
N ARG A 171 -18.18 24.66 11.57
CA ARG A 171 -17.40 23.62 12.23
C ARG A 171 -16.79 22.62 11.24
N PHE A 172 -17.53 22.20 10.22
CA PHE A 172 -17.00 21.37 9.14
C PHE A 172 -15.88 22.11 8.40
N LYS A 173 -16.14 23.34 7.93
CA LYS A 173 -15.17 24.14 7.16
C LYS A 173 -13.89 24.44 7.95
N SER A 174 -14.00 24.76 9.24
CA SER A 174 -12.83 24.98 10.10
C SER A 174 -12.05 23.69 10.35
N THR A 175 -12.72 22.59 10.68
CA THR A 175 -12.08 21.27 10.88
C THR A 175 -11.40 20.79 9.60
N GLN A 176 -12.05 20.93 8.44
CA GLN A 176 -11.51 20.60 7.13
C GLN A 176 -10.22 21.39 6.85
N ARG A 177 -10.19 22.71 7.09
CA ARG A 177 -8.97 23.52 6.89
C ARG A 177 -7.80 23.04 7.75
N VAL A 178 -8.07 22.75 9.02
CA VAL A 178 -7.04 22.25 9.95
C VAL A 178 -6.53 20.88 9.49
N MET A 179 -7.44 19.95 9.15
CA MET A 179 -7.05 18.61 8.70
C MET A 179 -6.28 18.62 7.39
N ASN A 180 -6.72 19.40 6.41
CA ASN A 180 -5.99 19.56 5.14
C ASN A 180 -4.57 20.08 5.39
N THR A 181 -4.42 21.08 6.27
CA THR A 181 -3.10 21.64 6.61
C THR A 181 -2.18 20.59 7.26
N LEU A 182 -2.72 19.77 8.16
CA LEU A 182 -1.96 18.70 8.83
C LEU A 182 -1.54 17.61 7.86
N LEU A 183 -2.47 17.15 6.99
CA LEU A 183 -2.20 16.14 5.97
C LEU A 183 -1.22 16.64 4.91
N ASP A 184 -1.35 17.89 4.47
CA ASP A 184 -0.44 18.50 3.52
C ASP A 184 0.99 18.54 4.07
N ARG A 185 1.15 18.97 5.33
CA ARG A 185 2.47 19.00 5.98
C ARG A 185 3.05 17.60 6.13
N LEU A 186 2.22 16.63 6.50
CA LEU A 186 2.61 15.23 6.69
C LEU A 186 3.13 14.62 5.38
N LEU A 187 2.38 14.78 4.30
CA LEU A 187 2.66 14.16 3.01
C LEU A 187 3.72 14.89 2.20
N LYS A 188 3.82 16.22 2.30
CA LYS A 188 4.98 16.98 1.77
C LYS A 188 6.30 16.52 2.37
N GLY A 189 6.29 16.02 3.61
CA GLY A 189 7.46 15.46 4.26
C GLY A 189 7.75 14.00 3.91
N SER A 190 6.94 13.34 3.08
CA SER A 190 7.09 11.93 2.68
C SER A 190 7.70 11.80 1.28
N THR A 191 7.97 10.59 0.81
CA THR A 191 8.56 10.34 -0.52
C THR A 191 7.71 10.85 -1.68
N ILE A 192 6.39 11.01 -1.49
CA ILE A 192 5.49 11.61 -2.49
C ILE A 192 5.59 13.14 -2.54
N GLY A 193 6.28 13.76 -1.58
CA GLY A 193 6.33 15.21 -1.38
C GLY A 193 6.68 16.05 -2.62
N PRO A 194 7.65 15.65 -3.48
CA PRO A 194 7.97 16.39 -4.70
C PRO A 194 6.79 16.52 -5.67
N ASP A 195 5.94 15.50 -5.75
CA ASP A 195 4.84 15.42 -6.71
C ASP A 195 3.48 15.75 -6.08
N PHE A 196 3.41 15.77 -4.76
CA PHE A 196 2.20 15.98 -3.98
C PHE A 196 1.62 17.40 -4.17
N GLN A 197 0.32 17.46 -4.48
CA GLN A 197 -0.41 18.72 -4.71
C GLN A 197 -1.20 19.18 -3.48
N GLY A 198 -1.88 18.25 -2.79
CA GLY A 198 -2.66 18.59 -1.60
C GLY A 198 -3.67 17.51 -1.23
N CYS A 199 -4.22 17.63 -0.02
CA CYS A 199 -5.33 16.82 0.47
C CYS A 199 -6.57 17.64 0.73
N GLN A 200 -7.71 17.02 0.47
CA GLN A 200 -9.02 17.52 0.81
C GLN A 200 -9.76 16.49 1.67
N SER A 201 -10.03 16.85 2.92
CA SER A 201 -10.91 16.07 3.79
C SER A 201 -12.34 16.19 3.23
N THR A 202 -12.89 15.10 2.72
CA THR A 202 -14.18 15.06 2.02
C THR A 202 -15.34 14.79 2.98
N ALA A 203 -15.09 14.07 4.08
CA ALA A 203 -16.10 13.77 5.07
C ALA A 203 -15.54 13.64 6.49
N PHE A 204 -16.37 14.03 7.46
CA PHE A 204 -16.22 13.68 8.86
C PHE A 204 -17.40 12.80 9.25
N ARG A 205 -17.11 11.58 9.70
CA ARG A 205 -18.11 10.57 10.06
C ARG A 205 -18.01 10.22 11.54
N PRO A 206 -19.12 9.80 12.17
CA PRO A 206 -19.05 9.27 13.53
C PRO A 206 -18.13 8.05 13.57
N GLY A 207 -17.24 8.01 14.56
CA GLY A 207 -16.43 6.83 14.86
C GLY A 207 -17.19 5.77 15.66
N SER A 208 -16.46 4.79 16.17
CA SER A 208 -17.03 3.71 16.97
C SER A 208 -17.42 4.19 18.37
N GLN A 209 -16.72 5.20 18.89
CA GLN A 209 -17.00 5.85 20.18
C GLN A 209 -17.52 7.28 20.03
N ARG A 210 -18.16 7.81 21.08
CA ARG A 210 -18.80 9.14 21.09
C ARG A 210 -17.83 10.30 20.83
N ASP A 211 -16.58 10.14 21.25
CA ASP A 211 -15.53 11.16 21.11
C ASP A 211 -14.65 10.93 19.86
N GLU A 212 -15.03 9.95 19.03
CA GLU A 212 -14.33 9.62 17.81
C GLU A 212 -14.96 10.24 16.56
N THR A 213 -14.11 10.79 15.71
CA THR A 213 -14.49 11.23 14.36
C THR A 213 -13.59 10.55 13.34
N ARG A 214 -14.19 9.82 12.41
CA ARG A 214 -13.49 9.29 11.23
C ARG A 214 -13.36 10.38 10.18
N VAL A 215 -12.14 10.55 9.69
CA VAL A 215 -11.78 11.48 8.61
C VAL A 215 -11.59 10.67 7.34
N ASP A 216 -12.27 11.08 6.28
CA ASP A 216 -11.96 10.63 4.93
C ASP A 216 -11.36 11.78 4.15
N ALA A 217 -10.19 11.57 3.56
CA ALA A 217 -9.50 12.56 2.75
C ALA A 217 -9.12 11.98 1.39
N VAL A 218 -9.21 12.83 0.37
CA VAL A 218 -8.70 12.54 -0.96
C VAL A 218 -7.51 13.46 -1.21
N CYS A 219 -6.37 12.85 -1.51
CA CYS A 219 -5.11 13.50 -1.74
C CYS A 219 -4.72 13.36 -3.20
N THR A 220 -4.09 14.37 -3.78
CA THR A 220 -3.69 14.37 -5.19
C THR A 220 -2.19 14.56 -5.32
N TYR A 221 -1.60 13.85 -6.28
CA TYR A 221 -0.20 14.00 -6.66
C TYR A 221 -0.09 14.00 -8.19
N ARG A 222 0.98 14.59 -8.70
CA ARG A 222 1.34 14.50 -10.12
C ARG A 222 1.92 13.13 -10.38
N LYS A 223 1.39 12.45 -11.38
CA LYS A 223 1.92 11.18 -11.85
C LYS A 223 2.31 11.32 -13.31
N GLU A 224 3.59 11.15 -13.56
CA GLU A 224 4.07 11.01 -14.93
C GLU A 224 3.59 9.68 -15.52
N PRO A 225 3.23 9.61 -16.81
CA PRO A 225 2.73 8.39 -17.44
C PRO A 225 3.69 7.19 -17.31
N SER A 226 4.99 7.45 -17.20
CA SER A 226 6.05 6.43 -17.03
C SER A 226 6.38 6.13 -15.57
N ALA A 227 5.84 6.88 -14.61
CA ALA A 227 6.12 6.68 -13.19
C ALA A 227 5.45 5.39 -12.68
N PRO A 228 6.10 4.66 -11.76
CA PRO A 228 5.50 3.49 -11.13
C PRO A 228 4.20 3.86 -10.39
N PRO A 229 3.29 2.89 -10.15
CA PRO A 229 2.12 3.11 -9.31
C PRO A 229 2.49 3.61 -7.92
N LEU A 230 1.57 4.34 -7.28
CA LEU A 230 1.76 4.81 -5.90
C LEU A 230 2.16 3.65 -4.99
N ASP A 231 3.33 3.77 -4.36
CA ASP A 231 3.77 2.86 -3.30
C ASP A 231 2.95 3.12 -2.03
N ARG A 232 1.73 2.60 -2.01
CA ARG A 232 0.78 2.73 -0.90
C ARG A 232 1.30 2.12 0.41
N VAL A 233 2.17 1.12 0.32
CA VAL A 233 2.75 0.42 1.49
C VAL A 233 3.86 1.27 2.09
N GLY A 234 4.84 1.69 1.27
CA GLY A 234 5.89 2.60 1.73
C GLY A 234 5.34 3.93 2.23
N LEU A 235 4.30 4.47 1.58
CA LEU A 235 3.63 5.68 2.04
C LEU A 235 2.90 5.46 3.37
N TYR A 236 2.23 4.32 3.56
CA TYR A 236 1.63 3.95 4.84
C TYR A 236 2.65 3.93 5.97
N HIS A 237 3.79 3.26 5.79
CA HIS A 237 4.84 3.20 6.82
C HIS A 237 5.43 4.58 7.14
N GLN A 238 5.61 5.43 6.13
CA GLN A 238 6.10 6.79 6.36
C GLN A 238 5.09 7.65 7.12
N VAL A 239 3.81 7.55 6.77
CA VAL A 239 2.72 8.22 7.49
C VAL A 239 2.65 7.70 8.93
N SER A 240 2.72 6.37 9.13
CA SER A 240 2.76 5.74 10.44
C SER A 240 3.92 6.26 11.29
N ASN A 241 5.15 6.24 10.76
CA ASN A 241 6.34 6.73 11.45
C ASN A 241 6.19 8.22 11.84
N LYS A 242 5.78 9.07 10.90
CA LYS A 242 5.59 10.51 11.13
C LYS A 242 4.42 10.84 12.06
N THR A 243 3.51 9.90 12.30
CA THR A 243 2.39 10.02 13.25
C THR A 243 2.61 9.24 14.54
N ARG A 244 3.89 8.94 14.88
CA ARG A 244 4.28 8.19 16.10
C ARG A 244 3.58 6.83 16.18
N GLY A 245 3.62 6.09 15.07
CA GLY A 245 2.92 4.82 14.94
C GLY A 245 1.40 4.98 14.92
N ILE A 246 0.89 5.99 14.21
CA ILE A 246 -0.55 6.24 14.01
C ILE A 246 -1.26 6.62 15.31
N THR A 247 -0.55 7.18 16.29
CA THR A 247 -1.15 7.60 17.57
C THR A 247 -1.37 9.10 17.66
N GLN A 248 -0.69 9.90 16.83
CA GLN A 248 -0.76 11.36 16.93
C GLN A 248 -0.55 12.08 15.60
N LEU A 249 -1.42 13.06 15.32
CA LEU A 249 -1.27 14.00 14.20
C LEU A 249 -1.52 15.43 14.70
N GLY A 250 -0.43 16.16 14.97
CA GLY A 250 -0.51 17.50 15.56
C GLY A 250 -1.22 17.47 16.93
N PRO A 251 -2.29 18.25 17.14
CA PRO A 251 -3.06 18.25 18.39
C PRO A 251 -4.06 17.08 18.50
N TYR A 252 -4.17 16.24 17.46
CA TYR A 252 -5.16 15.16 17.41
C TYR A 252 -4.53 13.82 17.78
N SER A 253 -5.22 13.10 18.66
CA SER A 253 -4.93 11.70 18.99
C SER A 253 -5.61 10.80 17.97
N LEU A 254 -4.90 9.80 17.49
CA LEU A 254 -5.37 8.90 16.44
C LEU A 254 -5.58 7.48 16.98
N HIS A 255 -6.54 6.78 16.40
CA HIS A 255 -6.72 5.35 16.67
C HIS A 255 -5.68 4.56 15.86
N LYS A 256 -4.84 3.78 16.54
CA LYS A 256 -3.67 3.10 15.97
C LYS A 256 -3.97 2.29 14.70
N ASP A 257 -5.06 1.52 14.72
CA ASP A 257 -5.39 0.61 13.62
C ASP A 257 -6.28 1.23 12.54
N SER A 258 -6.52 2.55 12.60
CA SER A 258 -7.53 3.22 11.76
C SER A 258 -7.00 3.83 10.47
N LEU A 259 -5.68 3.91 10.28
CA LEU A 259 -5.10 4.54 9.09
C LEU A 259 -5.27 3.65 7.86
N TYR A 260 -5.85 4.18 6.80
CA TYR A 260 -5.85 3.56 5.47
C TYR A 260 -5.21 4.52 4.47
N VAL A 261 -4.25 4.02 3.69
CA VAL A 261 -3.65 4.73 2.55
C VAL A 261 -4.03 4.01 1.27
N ASN A 262 -4.89 4.62 0.48
CA ASN A 262 -5.42 4.08 -0.77
C ASN A 262 -5.95 2.64 -0.64
N GLY A 263 -6.70 2.40 0.45
CA GLY A 263 -7.23 1.08 0.80
C GLY A 263 -6.26 0.13 1.50
N TYR A 264 -4.97 0.48 1.62
CA TYR A 264 -3.98 -0.31 2.36
C TYR A 264 -3.93 0.09 3.84
N ASN A 265 -3.88 -0.90 4.72
CA ASN A 265 -3.73 -0.77 6.17
C ASN A 265 -2.95 -1.99 6.66
N GLU A 266 -2.00 -1.79 7.58
CA GLU A 266 -1.40 -2.88 8.33
C GLU A 266 -2.20 -3.10 9.61
N LEU A 267 -3.01 -4.15 9.61
CA LEU A 267 -3.50 -4.72 10.86
C LEU A 267 -2.27 -5.39 11.49
N GLN A 268 -1.78 -4.86 12.61
CA GLN A 268 -0.71 -5.50 13.35
C GLN A 268 -1.09 -6.96 13.62
N PRO A 269 -0.30 -7.95 13.14
CA PRO A 269 -0.43 -9.30 13.63
C PRO A 269 0.08 -9.27 15.08
N GLU A 270 -0.76 -9.62 16.04
CA GLU A 270 -0.23 -10.05 17.33
C GLU A 270 0.75 -11.19 17.06
N LEU A 271 1.95 -11.06 17.63
CA LEU A 271 3.14 -11.84 17.32
C LEU A 271 2.89 -13.37 17.27
N SER A 272 3.35 -13.98 16.17
CA SER A 272 3.79 -15.39 16.01
C SER A 272 2.78 -16.46 15.58
N ALA A 273 2.74 -16.80 14.27
CA ALA A 273 2.82 -18.18 13.72
C ALA A 273 2.72 -18.17 12.16
N PRO A 274 3.32 -19.14 11.43
CA PRO A 274 3.57 -19.01 9.99
C PRO A 274 2.47 -19.58 9.07
N GLN A 275 2.29 -18.85 7.96
CA GLN A 275 1.93 -19.24 6.59
C GLN A 275 0.56 -19.84 6.23
N ASN A 276 -0.02 -19.15 5.22
CA ASN A 276 -0.81 -19.66 4.09
C ASN A 276 -2.33 -19.83 4.26
N ALA A 277 -3.06 -18.72 4.13
CA ALA A 277 -4.24 -18.58 3.26
C ALA A 277 -4.75 -17.14 3.38
N GLN A 278 -5.07 -16.54 2.24
CA GLN A 278 -5.76 -15.26 2.14
C GLN A 278 -7.03 -15.30 3.02
N PRO A 279 -7.22 -14.44 4.05
CA PRO A 279 -8.44 -14.49 4.83
C PRO A 279 -9.55 -13.87 3.98
N LEU A 280 -10.50 -14.71 3.55
CA LEU A 280 -11.87 -14.24 3.38
C LEU A 280 -12.27 -13.49 4.67
N PRO A 281 -13.10 -12.43 4.59
CA PRO A 281 -13.61 -11.79 5.79
C PRO A 281 -14.09 -12.86 6.78
N PRO A 282 -13.67 -12.82 8.05
CA PRO A 282 -14.01 -13.87 9.01
C PRO A 282 -15.53 -13.99 8.99
N ALA A 283 -16.04 -15.17 8.61
CA ALA A 283 -17.47 -15.37 8.55
C ALA A 283 -18.03 -15.08 9.94
N VAL A 284 -19.00 -14.20 10.04
CA VAL A 284 -19.63 -13.84 11.31
C VAL A 284 -20.91 -14.63 11.42
N ARG A 285 -21.06 -15.38 12.51
CA ARG A 285 -22.31 -16.06 12.85
C ARG A 285 -23.05 -15.26 13.90
N ASN A 286 -24.30 -14.95 13.59
CA ASN A 286 -25.25 -14.38 14.52
C ASN A 286 -26.13 -15.47 15.12
N PHE A 287 -26.52 -15.33 16.37
CA PHE A 287 -27.45 -16.20 17.06
C PHE A 287 -28.30 -15.39 18.05
N THR A 288 -29.51 -15.86 18.31
CA THR A 288 -30.42 -15.22 19.26
C THR A 288 -30.15 -15.70 20.69
N LEU A 289 -30.27 -14.80 21.65
CA LEU A 289 -30.30 -15.11 23.08
C LEU A 289 -31.53 -14.42 23.66
N ASN A 290 -32.49 -15.22 24.11
CA ASN A 290 -33.70 -14.71 24.74
C ASN A 290 -33.76 -15.21 26.18
N VAL A 291 -34.14 -14.34 27.12
CA VAL A 291 -34.32 -14.72 28.53
C VAL A 291 -35.31 -13.79 29.22
N THR A 292 -36.09 -14.29 30.17
CA THR A 292 -37.03 -13.48 30.97
C THR A 292 -36.48 -13.24 32.37
N ILE A 293 -36.46 -11.97 32.76
CA ILE A 293 -36.09 -11.50 34.09
C ILE A 293 -37.37 -11.25 34.88
N THR A 294 -37.51 -11.91 36.04
CA THR A 294 -38.74 -11.92 36.85
C THR A 294 -38.78 -10.82 37.92
N ASN A 295 -37.64 -10.17 38.19
CA ASN A 295 -37.54 -9.06 39.14
C ASN A 295 -37.16 -7.74 38.47
N LEU A 296 -37.47 -7.60 37.17
CA LEU A 296 -37.29 -6.37 36.41
C LEU A 296 -38.64 -5.95 35.83
N PRO A 297 -39.36 -5.01 36.47
CA PRO A 297 -40.68 -4.58 36.00
C PRO A 297 -40.56 -3.84 34.68
N PHE A 298 -41.38 -4.25 33.72
CA PHE A 298 -41.43 -3.66 32.40
C PHE A 298 -42.07 -2.26 32.45
N THR A 299 -41.45 -1.30 31.77
CA THR A 299 -41.98 0.06 31.63
C THR A 299 -42.09 0.45 30.17
N ALA A 300 -43.04 1.33 29.81
CA ALA A 300 -43.27 1.73 28.42
C ALA A 300 -42.01 2.32 27.75
N ASP A 301 -41.19 3.03 28.51
CA ASP A 301 -39.91 3.56 28.01
C ASP A 301 -38.95 2.44 27.59
N MET A 302 -39.00 1.26 28.22
CA MET A 302 -38.19 0.09 27.82
C MET A 302 -38.68 -0.53 26.52
N ALA A 303 -39.93 -0.28 26.09
CA ALA A 303 -40.44 -0.73 24.80
C ALA A 303 -39.90 0.10 23.63
N THR A 304 -39.44 1.33 23.91
CA THR A 304 -39.04 2.29 22.88
C THR A 304 -37.53 2.22 22.67
N PRO A 305 -37.06 1.72 21.51
CA PRO A 305 -35.64 1.70 21.20
C PRO A 305 -35.04 3.11 21.35
N ASN A 306 -33.82 3.20 21.87
CA ASN A 306 -33.10 4.45 22.13
C ASN A 306 -33.63 5.36 23.25
N SER A 307 -34.73 5.02 23.94
CA SER A 307 -35.13 5.77 25.13
C SER A 307 -34.01 5.75 26.18
N ARG A 308 -34.01 6.73 27.10
CA ARG A 308 -33.03 6.76 28.20
C ARG A 308 -33.08 5.46 29.00
N LYS A 309 -34.28 4.94 29.26
CA LYS A 309 -34.46 3.73 30.06
C LYS A 309 -34.07 2.46 29.29
N PHE A 310 -34.41 2.37 28.00
CA PHE A 310 -33.93 1.29 27.13
C PHE A 310 -32.40 1.24 27.13
N LYS A 311 -31.70 2.35 26.82
CA LYS A 311 -30.23 2.40 26.74
C LYS A 311 -29.57 2.07 28.07
N SER A 312 -30.14 2.56 29.18
CA SER A 312 -29.63 2.26 30.51
C SER A 312 -29.78 0.77 30.83
N THR A 313 -30.94 0.18 30.55
CA THR A 313 -31.17 -1.25 30.80
C THR A 313 -30.35 -2.13 29.86
N GLU A 314 -30.23 -1.78 28.57
CA GLU A 314 -29.36 -2.45 27.59
C GLU A 314 -27.93 -2.51 28.10
N LYS A 315 -27.36 -1.39 28.55
CA LYS A 315 -26.00 -1.34 29.10
C LYS A 315 -25.83 -2.25 30.32
N VAL A 316 -26.83 -2.29 31.20
CA VAL A 316 -26.84 -3.20 32.35
C VAL A 316 -26.89 -4.65 31.89
N MET A 317 -27.71 -4.99 30.89
CA MET A 317 -27.78 -6.35 30.35
C MET A 317 -26.47 -6.78 29.70
N SER A 318 -25.84 -5.95 28.87
CA SER A 318 -24.52 -6.24 28.28
C SER A 318 -23.46 -6.50 29.35
N TYR A 319 -23.46 -5.74 30.46
CA TYR A 319 -22.54 -5.96 31.58
C TYR A 319 -22.65 -7.37 32.19
N TYR A 320 -23.84 -7.99 32.16
CA TYR A 320 -24.04 -9.35 32.67
C TYR A 320 -23.89 -10.43 31.61
N VAL A 321 -24.37 -10.19 30.38
CA VAL A 321 -24.42 -11.19 29.31
C VAL A 321 -23.06 -11.37 28.64
N ASP A 322 -22.33 -10.28 28.38
CA ASP A 322 -21.05 -10.35 27.65
C ASP A 322 -20.02 -11.21 28.41
N PRO A 323 -19.82 -11.05 29.74
CA PRO A 323 -18.87 -11.90 30.48
C PRO A 323 -19.26 -13.38 30.50
N LEU A 324 -20.55 -13.72 30.40
CA LEU A 324 -20.99 -15.11 30.34
C LEU A 324 -20.57 -15.75 29.01
N LEU A 325 -20.77 -15.04 27.90
CA LEU A 325 -20.42 -15.54 26.57
C LEU A 325 -18.91 -15.50 26.32
N GLN A 326 -18.19 -14.56 26.94
CA GLN A 326 -16.72 -14.56 26.94
C GLN A 326 -16.12 -15.74 27.70
N ARG A 327 -16.84 -16.29 28.68
CA ARG A 327 -16.40 -17.45 29.49
C ARG A 327 -16.93 -18.79 28.98
N SER A 328 -17.80 -18.77 27.97
CA SER A 328 -18.34 -19.99 27.36
C SER A 328 -17.38 -20.54 26.29
N SER A 329 -17.74 -21.67 25.70
CA SER A 329 -17.01 -22.31 24.60
C SER A 329 -16.78 -21.40 23.39
N ILE A 330 -17.63 -20.39 23.18
CA ILE A 330 -17.48 -19.41 22.08
C ILE A 330 -16.63 -18.20 22.47
N GLY A 331 -16.19 -18.08 23.72
CA GLY A 331 -15.48 -16.89 24.23
C GLY A 331 -14.34 -16.39 23.35
N PRO A 332 -13.42 -17.26 22.87
CA PRO A 332 -12.34 -16.84 21.96
C PRO A 332 -12.83 -16.26 20.62
N ALA A 333 -14.02 -16.64 20.17
CA ALA A 333 -14.63 -16.19 18.93
C ALA A 333 -15.72 -15.13 19.14
N TYR A 334 -16.08 -14.80 20.38
CA TYR A 334 -17.19 -13.92 20.70
C TYR A 334 -16.90 -12.47 20.31
N ILE A 335 -17.84 -11.83 19.62
CA ILE A 335 -17.73 -10.44 19.13
C ILE A 335 -18.52 -9.49 20.00
N GLY A 336 -19.75 -9.87 20.38
CA GLY A 336 -20.62 -9.02 21.20
C GLY A 336 -22.10 -9.40 21.08
N CYS A 337 -22.89 -8.94 22.06
CA CYS A 337 -24.34 -9.04 22.06
C CYS A 337 -24.99 -7.66 22.09
N LYS A 338 -26.08 -7.54 21.33
CA LYS A 338 -26.90 -6.34 21.32
C LYS A 338 -28.32 -6.70 21.72
N VAL A 339 -28.88 -5.97 22.68
CA VAL A 339 -30.30 -6.12 23.02
C VAL A 339 -31.13 -5.51 21.91
N MET A 340 -32.01 -6.32 21.34
CA MET A 340 -32.89 -5.92 20.24
C MET A 340 -34.22 -5.38 20.77
N ALA A 341 -34.74 -5.97 21.85
CA ALA A 341 -35.99 -5.56 22.46
C ALA A 341 -36.07 -5.96 23.94
N PHE A 342 -36.82 -5.16 24.68
CA PHE A 342 -37.43 -5.57 25.95
C PHE A 342 -38.92 -5.74 25.72
N ARG A 343 -39.49 -6.85 26.19
CA ARG A 343 -40.93 -7.14 26.06
C ARG A 343 -41.53 -7.42 27.43
N SER A 344 -42.77 -6.97 27.62
CA SER A 344 -43.56 -7.35 28.79
C SER A 344 -43.97 -8.81 28.67
N ASN A 345 -43.86 -9.57 29.76
CA ASN A 345 -44.64 -10.79 29.92
C ASN A 345 -46.02 -10.47 30.53
N LYS A 346 -46.90 -11.47 30.63
CA LYS A 346 -48.35 -11.41 30.98
C LYS A 346 -48.76 -10.38 32.05
N ASN A 347 -47.93 -10.07 33.05
CA ASN A 347 -48.28 -9.19 34.19
C ASN A 347 -47.48 -7.88 34.29
N ARG A 348 -46.61 -7.53 33.32
CA ARG A 348 -45.66 -6.38 33.37
C ARG A 348 -44.63 -6.39 34.51
N ASP A 349 -44.69 -7.34 35.43
CA ASP A 349 -43.69 -7.53 36.48
C ASP A 349 -42.39 -8.17 35.96
N ASP A 350 -42.51 -8.93 34.87
CA ASP A 350 -41.38 -9.55 34.20
C ASP A 350 -41.01 -8.81 32.90
N THR A 351 -39.72 -8.78 32.62
CA THR A 351 -39.18 -8.29 31.35
C THR A 351 -38.50 -9.43 30.59
N ALA A 352 -39.02 -9.76 29.42
CA ALA A 352 -38.29 -10.56 28.44
C ALA A 352 -37.25 -9.71 27.72
N VAL A 353 -36.04 -10.23 27.61
CA VAL A 353 -34.89 -9.62 26.94
C VAL A 353 -34.60 -10.47 25.70
N ASP A 354 -34.69 -9.86 24.52
CA ASP A 354 -34.28 -10.48 23.28
C ASP A 354 -32.97 -9.83 22.80
N ALA A 355 -31.93 -10.63 22.62
CA ALA A 355 -30.62 -10.16 22.20
C ALA A 355 -30.15 -10.90 20.94
N MET A 356 -29.42 -10.17 20.09
CA MET A 356 -28.71 -10.71 18.94
C MET A 356 -27.22 -10.72 19.28
N CYS A 357 -26.63 -11.90 19.32
CA CYS A 357 -25.24 -12.13 19.66
C CYS A 357 -24.45 -12.57 18.44
N SER A 358 -23.16 -12.27 18.41
CA SER A 358 -22.29 -12.53 17.27
C SER A 358 -20.97 -13.16 17.70
N CYS A 359 -20.49 -14.09 16.89
CA CYS A 359 -19.20 -14.74 17.04
C CYS A 359 -18.55 -15.01 15.68
N ARG A 360 -17.23 -15.18 15.64
CA ARG A 360 -16.50 -15.61 14.45
C ARG A 360 -16.81 -17.09 14.17
N ASP A 361 -17.09 -17.39 12.91
CA ASP A 361 -17.39 -18.72 12.40
C ASP A 361 -16.27 -19.14 11.44
N GLU A 362 -15.09 -19.37 12.01
CA GLU A 362 -13.91 -19.79 11.27
C GLU A 362 -13.88 -21.33 11.12
N PRO A 363 -13.50 -21.88 9.96
CA PRO A 363 -13.42 -23.33 9.75
C PRO A 363 -12.50 -24.06 10.72
N SER A 364 -11.49 -23.36 11.26
CA SER A 364 -10.51 -23.84 12.24
C SER A 364 -10.89 -23.53 13.69
N GLY A 365 -11.97 -22.80 13.93
CA GLY A 365 -12.40 -22.36 15.27
C GLY A 365 -13.29 -23.36 16.01
N PRO A 366 -13.56 -23.12 17.31
CA PRO A 366 -14.57 -23.88 18.06
C PRO A 366 -15.92 -23.77 17.35
N LYS A 367 -16.51 -24.91 16.99
CA LYS A 367 -17.80 -24.91 16.29
C LYS A 367 -18.90 -24.39 17.21
N PHE A 368 -19.67 -23.42 16.71
CA PHE A 368 -20.87 -22.96 17.39
C PHE A 368 -21.82 -24.14 17.65
N ASN A 369 -22.14 -24.38 18.91
CA ASN A 369 -23.13 -25.38 19.33
C ASN A 369 -24.09 -24.75 20.35
N ARG A 370 -25.33 -24.51 19.89
CA ARG A 370 -26.39 -23.88 20.70
C ARG A 370 -26.72 -24.64 21.99
N GLU A 371 -26.65 -25.96 21.99
CA GLU A 371 -26.92 -26.81 23.16
C GLU A 371 -25.79 -26.69 24.19
N THR A 372 -24.53 -26.76 23.73
CA THR A 372 -23.37 -26.53 24.60
C THR A 372 -23.44 -25.15 25.26
N ILE A 373 -23.70 -24.10 24.47
CA ILE A 373 -23.81 -22.72 24.97
C ILE A 373 -24.97 -22.61 25.96
N TYR A 374 -26.13 -23.22 25.67
CA TYR A 374 -27.26 -23.25 26.57
C TYR A 374 -26.90 -23.86 27.94
N HIS A 375 -26.24 -25.02 27.96
CA HIS A 375 -25.83 -25.67 29.21
C HIS A 375 -24.77 -24.87 29.97
N GLU A 376 -23.81 -24.26 29.27
CA GLU A 376 -22.78 -23.41 29.88
C GLU A 376 -23.41 -22.18 30.56
N LEU A 377 -24.31 -21.50 29.85
CA LEU A 377 -25.06 -20.36 30.40
C LEU A 377 -25.95 -20.79 31.55
N SER A 378 -26.66 -21.92 31.43
CA SER A 378 -27.49 -22.48 32.50
C SER A 378 -26.67 -22.74 33.75
N ASN A 379 -25.51 -23.39 33.64
CA ASN A 379 -24.62 -23.66 34.76
C ASN A 379 -24.11 -22.36 35.41
N MET A 380 -23.63 -21.40 34.62
CA MET A 380 -23.14 -20.11 35.13
C MET A 380 -24.23 -19.23 35.76
N THR A 381 -25.50 -19.48 35.41
CA THR A 381 -26.68 -18.77 35.94
C THR A 381 -27.43 -19.59 37.00
N ASN A 382 -26.78 -20.60 37.58
CA ASN A 382 -27.34 -21.47 38.62
C ASN A 382 -28.67 -22.12 38.17
N GLY A 383 -28.64 -22.78 37.01
CA GLY A 383 -29.82 -23.38 36.39
C GLY A 383 -30.81 -22.34 35.85
N ILE A 384 -30.31 -21.22 35.30
CA ILE A 384 -31.15 -20.15 34.72
C ILE A 384 -32.05 -19.52 35.79
N THR A 385 -31.56 -19.40 37.03
CA THR A 385 -32.32 -18.77 38.13
C THR A 385 -31.76 -17.42 38.53
N LYS A 386 -30.47 -17.16 38.28
CA LYS A 386 -29.79 -15.93 38.70
C LYS A 386 -28.83 -15.39 37.65
N LEU A 387 -28.87 -14.07 37.46
CA LEU A 387 -27.91 -13.32 36.68
C LEU A 387 -27.50 -12.06 37.46
N GLY A 388 -26.42 -12.17 38.23
CA GLY A 388 -26.06 -11.14 39.20
C GLY A 388 -27.17 -10.93 40.24
N HIS A 389 -27.75 -9.74 40.28
CA HIS A 389 -28.88 -9.41 41.16
C HIS A 389 -30.25 -9.64 40.51
N PHE A 390 -30.28 -10.06 39.24
CA PHE A 390 -31.51 -10.41 38.54
C PHE A 390 -31.91 -11.86 38.79
N SER A 391 -33.20 -12.06 38.99
CA SER A 391 -33.86 -13.37 39.01
C SER A 391 -34.34 -13.69 37.61
N LEU A 392 -34.06 -14.90 37.14
CA LEU A 392 -34.43 -15.36 35.81
C LEU A 392 -35.56 -16.38 35.89
N ASN A 393 -36.41 -16.42 34.86
CA ASN A 393 -37.32 -17.54 34.65
C ASN A 393 -36.54 -18.71 34.04
N SER A 394 -36.44 -19.81 34.79
CA SER A 394 -35.63 -20.97 34.42
C SER A 394 -36.07 -21.67 33.13
N GLN A 395 -37.27 -21.37 32.63
CA GLN A 395 -37.84 -21.95 31.42
C GLN A 395 -37.74 -21.04 30.20
N SER A 396 -37.13 -19.86 30.37
CA SER A 396 -37.22 -18.78 29.38
C SER A 396 -35.94 -18.53 28.59
N LEU A 397 -34.85 -19.24 28.89
CA LEU A 397 -33.61 -19.12 28.14
C LEU A 397 -33.75 -19.84 26.80
N TYR A 398 -33.51 -19.14 25.71
CA TYR A 398 -33.37 -19.71 24.37
C TYR A 398 -32.07 -19.26 23.73
N ILE A 399 -31.36 -20.19 23.10
CA ILE A 399 -30.15 -19.93 22.29
C ILE A 399 -30.42 -20.41 20.87
N ASP A 400 -30.54 -19.49 19.91
CA ASP A 400 -30.81 -19.84 18.51
C ASP A 400 -32.00 -20.82 18.36
N ASP A 401 -33.11 -20.45 19.01
CA ASP A 401 -34.36 -21.21 19.15
C ASP A 401 -34.25 -22.55 19.90
N TYR A 402 -33.09 -22.89 20.46
CA TYR A 402 -32.92 -24.06 21.33
C TYR A 402 -33.21 -23.72 22.79
N ASN A 403 -34.00 -24.58 23.43
CA ASN A 403 -34.30 -24.63 24.86
C ASN A 403 -34.51 -26.10 25.23
N GLU A 404 -34.07 -26.53 26.41
CA GLU A 404 -34.32 -27.88 26.87
C GLU A 404 -35.82 -28.10 27.13
N PRO A 405 -36.44 -29.15 26.56
CA PRO A 405 -37.78 -29.51 26.95
C PRO A 405 -37.76 -29.87 28.44
N HIS A 406 -38.44 -29.07 29.25
CA HIS A 406 -38.75 -29.47 30.61
C HIS A 406 -39.52 -30.78 30.52
N SER A 407 -38.86 -31.89 30.82
CA SER A 407 -39.58 -33.08 31.21
C SER A 407 -40.42 -32.64 32.41
N LEU A 408 -41.72 -32.52 32.19
CA LEU A 408 -42.68 -32.71 33.25
C LEU A 408 -42.31 -34.06 33.82
N SER A 409 -41.58 -34.04 34.92
CA SER A 409 -41.62 -35.14 35.86
C SER A 409 -43.08 -35.24 36.27
N CYS A 410 -43.86 -35.98 35.47
CA CYS A 410 -45.03 -36.68 35.95
C CYS A 410 -44.49 -37.62 37.02
N LYS A 411 -44.32 -37.11 38.24
CA LYS A 411 -44.45 -37.92 39.43
C LYS A 411 -45.88 -38.42 39.41
N TYR A 412 -46.07 -39.59 38.80
CA TYR A 412 -47.25 -40.40 39.09
C TYR A 412 -47.26 -40.63 40.60
N ILE A 413 -48.37 -40.21 41.21
CA ILE A 413 -48.75 -40.48 42.60
C ILE A 413 -48.85 -41.99 42.80
#